data_AF-A0A8T3QS23-F1
#
_entry.id   AF-A0A8T3QS23-F1
#
_cell.length_a   1.000
_cell.length_b   1.000
_cell.length_c   1.000
_cell.angle_alpha   90.00
_cell.angle_beta   90.00
_cell.angle_gamma   90.00
#
_symmetry.space_group_name_H-M   'P 1'
#
loop_
_entity.id
_entity.type
_entity.pdbx_description
1 polymer ?
#
loop_
_entity_poly.entity_id
_entity_poly.type
_entity_poly.pdbx_seq_one_letter_code
_entity_poly.pdbx_strand_id
1 'polypeptide(L)'
;MTPTDMRKRLGEILDAASAGERILVERDHKPIAWLVSPEDGRRFDEEKQARIARSLAALDRLRELSHRLTAEYTPPDDGLTDVEWIQQERERRMDRIDGLPHPPAEEGR
;
A
#
# COMPACT_ATOMS: atom_id res chain seq x y z
N MET A 1 -34.21 15.05 3.09
CA MET A 1 -34.50 14.53 4.44
C MET A 1 -33.99 15.54 5.44
N THR A 2 -34.80 16.01 6.40
CA THR A 2 -34.31 17.00 7.37
C THR A 2 -33.50 16.31 8.48
N PRO A 3 -32.55 17.00 9.16
CA PRO A 3 -31.76 16.41 10.24
C PRO A 3 -32.60 15.82 11.39
N THR A 4 -33.80 16.38 11.60
CA THR A 4 -34.77 15.91 12.60
C THR A 4 -35.42 14.59 12.18
N ASP A 5 -35.69 14.40 10.89
CA ASP A 5 -36.21 13.13 10.35
C ASP A 5 -35.17 12.02 10.42
N MET A 6 -33.88 12.34 10.20
CA MET A 6 -32.76 11.40 10.41
C MET A 6 -32.71 10.89 11.84
N ARG A 7 -32.87 11.77 12.84
CA ARG A 7 -32.83 11.37 14.26
C ARG A 7 -33.95 10.41 14.63
N LYS A 8 -35.17 10.62 14.10
CA LYS A 8 -36.32 9.76 14.38
C LYS A 8 -36.19 8.37 13.75
N ARG A 9 -35.59 8.27 12.56
CA ARG A 9 -35.38 6.99 11.86
C ARG A 9 -34.05 6.30 12.17
N LEU A 10 -33.23 6.88 13.05
CA LEU A 10 -31.94 6.30 13.42
C LEU A 10 -32.09 4.91 14.04
N GLY A 11 -33.17 4.66 14.80
CA GLY A 11 -33.47 3.34 15.36
C GLY A 11 -33.67 2.28 14.27
N GLU A 12 -34.53 2.54 13.28
CA GLU A 12 -34.79 1.63 12.15
C GLU A 12 -33.52 1.37 11.32
N ILE A 13 -32.68 2.39 11.15
CA ILE A 13 -31.40 2.29 10.43
C ILE A 13 -30.40 1.42 11.20
N LEU A 14 -30.35 1.53 12.53
CA LEU A 14 -29.49 0.70 13.38
C LEU A 14 -29.96 -0.76 13.42
N ASP A 15 -31.27 -0.98 13.38
CA ASP A 15 -31.86 -2.32 13.29
C ASP A 15 -31.52 -2.98 11.96
N ALA A 16 -31.63 -2.24 10.84
CA ALA A 16 -31.23 -2.73 9.52
C ALA A 16 -29.72 -3.06 9.46
N ALA A 17 -28.87 -2.21 10.04
CA ALA A 17 -27.44 -2.48 10.13
C ALA A 17 -27.12 -3.71 10.99
N SER A 18 -27.88 -3.93 12.07
CA SER A 18 -27.75 -5.12 12.93
C SER A 18 -28.25 -6.40 12.27
N ALA A 19 -29.16 -6.30 11.30
CA ALA A 19 -29.59 -7.43 10.46
C ALA A 19 -28.55 -7.83 9.38
N GLY A 20 -27.40 -7.13 9.33
CA GLY A 20 -26.30 -7.42 8.42
C GLY A 20 -26.27 -6.57 7.16
N GLU A 21 -27.17 -5.57 7.03
CA GLU A 21 -27.10 -4.61 5.93
C GLU A 21 -25.99 -3.58 6.15
N ARG A 22 -25.22 -3.29 5.10
CA ARG A 22 -24.16 -2.27 5.15
C ARG A 22 -24.68 -0.96 4.61
N ILE A 23 -24.73 0.06 5.46
CA ILE A 23 -25.32 1.35 5.11
C ILE A 23 -24.21 2.38 4.90
N LEU A 24 -24.11 2.91 3.68
CA LEU A 24 -23.22 4.01 3.36
C LEU A 24 -23.87 5.34 3.79
N VAL A 25 -23.17 6.09 4.64
CA VAL A 25 -23.58 7.44 5.03
C VAL A 25 -22.83 8.44 4.15
N GLU A 26 -23.60 9.21 3.38
CA GLU A 26 -23.08 10.28 2.52
C GLU A 26 -23.43 11.66 3.07
N ARG A 27 -22.50 12.60 2.89
CA ARG A 27 -22.73 14.03 3.10
C ARG A 27 -22.22 14.79 1.88
N ASP A 28 -23.04 15.66 1.31
CA ASP A 28 -22.70 16.43 0.11
C ASP A 28 -22.20 15.55 -1.05
N HIS A 29 -22.86 14.41 -1.28
CA HIS A 29 -22.49 13.38 -2.26
C HIS A 29 -21.11 12.76 -2.07
N LYS A 30 -20.54 12.87 -0.85
CA LYS A 30 -19.28 12.24 -0.48
C LYS A 30 -19.52 11.20 0.61
N PRO A 31 -18.98 9.98 0.47
CA PRO A 31 -19.05 8.97 1.52
C PRO A 31 -18.23 9.42 2.73
N ILE A 32 -18.83 9.41 3.92
CA ILE A 32 -18.16 9.81 5.17
C ILE A 32 -18.02 8.68 6.18
N ALA A 33 -18.94 7.71 6.15
CA ALA A 33 -18.92 6.58 7.08
C ALA A 33 -19.69 5.39 6.51
N TRP A 34 -19.37 4.21 7.03
CA TRP A 34 -20.15 2.98 6.84
C TRP A 34 -20.69 2.56 8.20
N LEU A 35 -21.99 2.28 8.26
CA LEU A 35 -22.62 1.59 9.36
C LEU A 35 -22.68 0.11 9.02
N VAL A 36 -22.09 -0.70 9.89
CA VAL A 36 -22.02 -2.16 9.79
C VAL A 36 -22.38 -2.76 11.13
N SER A 37 -22.74 -4.05 11.15
CA SER A 37 -22.94 -4.75 12.41
C SER A 37 -21.64 -4.80 13.23
N PRO A 38 -21.71 -4.89 14.58
CA PRO A 38 -20.52 -4.98 15.42
C PRO A 38 -19.60 -6.17 15.07
N GLU A 39 -20.17 -7.30 14.66
CA GLU A 39 -19.46 -8.51 14.24
C GLU A 39 -18.64 -8.24 12.97
N ASP A 40 -19.26 -7.61 11.96
CA ASP A 40 -18.58 -7.21 10.73
C ASP A 40 -17.48 -6.18 11.02
N GLY A 41 -17.75 -5.21 11.90
CA GLY A 41 -16.78 -4.22 12.34
C GLY A 41 -15.54 -4.86 12.96
N ARG A 42 -15.72 -5.84 13.86
CA ARG A 42 -14.60 -6.59 14.47
C ARG A 42 -13.80 -7.36 13.43
N ARG A 43 -14.47 -8.01 12.47
CA ARG A 43 -13.80 -8.73 11.39
C ARG A 43 -12.93 -7.82 10.52
N PHE A 44 -13.42 -6.63 10.18
CA PHE A 44 -12.63 -5.64 9.44
C PHE A 44 -11.39 -5.19 10.22
N ASP A 45 -11.53 -4.99 11.53
CA ASP A 45 -10.40 -4.64 12.39
C ASP A 45 -9.36 -5.77 12.48
N GLU A 46 -9.80 -7.02 12.66
CA GLU A 46 -8.92 -8.20 12.68
C GLU A 46 -8.17 -8.38 11.35
N GLU A 47 -8.87 -8.26 10.22
CA GLU A 47 -8.27 -8.35 8.88
C GLU A 47 -7.26 -7.22 8.65
N LYS A 48 -7.56 -6.00 9.11
CA LYS A 48 -6.64 -4.86 9.07
C LYS A 48 -5.40 -5.10 9.93
N GLN A 49 -5.57 -5.58 11.16
CA GLN A 49 -4.45 -5.91 12.05
C GLN A 49 -3.59 -7.04 11.47
N ALA A 50 -4.21 -8.08 10.91
CA ALA A 50 -3.49 -9.17 10.25
C ALA A 50 -2.72 -8.68 9.02
N ARG A 51 -3.26 -7.72 8.26
CA ARG A 51 -2.53 -7.08 7.15
C ARG A 51 -1.32 -6.29 7.66
N ILE A 52 -1.49 -5.48 8.71
CA ILE A 52 -0.39 -4.72 9.32
C ILE A 52 0.69 -5.67 9.84
N ALA A 53 0.31 -6.71 10.57
CA ALA A 53 1.24 -7.71 11.11
C ALA A 53 2.03 -8.41 10.00
N ARG A 54 1.39 -8.78 8.89
CA ARG A 54 2.09 -9.35 7.72
C ARG A 54 3.09 -8.38 7.11
N SER A 55 2.73 -7.10 6.98
CA SER A 55 3.63 -6.07 6.46
C SER A 55 4.84 -5.86 7.37
N LEU A 56 4.62 -5.79 8.69
CA LEU A 56 5.70 -5.65 9.68
C LEU A 56 6.66 -6.85 9.63
N ALA A 57 6.11 -8.08 9.60
CA ALA A 57 6.93 -9.28 9.47
C ALA A 57 7.75 -9.33 8.17
N ALA A 58 7.24 -8.76 7.07
CA ALA A 58 8.00 -8.64 5.82
C ALA A 58 9.16 -7.64 5.96
N LEU A 59 8.94 -6.50 6.62
CA LEU A 59 9.99 -5.52 6.90
C LEU A 59 11.08 -6.10 7.81
N ASP A 60 10.70 -6.90 8.82
CA ASP A 60 11.66 -7.58 9.69
C ASP A 60 12.56 -8.54 8.91
N ARG A 61 11.99 -9.31 7.97
CA ARG A 61 12.77 -10.20 7.08
C ARG A 61 13.73 -9.42 6.17
N LEU A 62 13.31 -8.28 5.64
CA LEU A 62 14.18 -7.41 4.83
C LEU A 62 15.33 -6.86 5.67
N ARG A 63 15.06 -6.47 6.92
CA ARG A 63 16.09 -6.02 7.85
C ARG A 63 17.09 -7.11 8.19
N GLU A 64 16.62 -8.32 8.47
CA GLU A 64 17.50 -9.47 8.72
C GLU A 64 18.35 -9.83 7.50
N LEU A 65 17.76 -9.79 6.31
CA LEU A 65 18.50 -9.93 5.06
C LEU A 65 19.59 -8.86 4.93
N SER A 66 19.26 -7.59 5.18
CA SER A 66 20.22 -6.49 5.16
C SER A 66 21.38 -6.74 6.12
N HIS A 67 21.11 -7.16 7.36
CA HIS A 67 22.15 -7.47 8.33
C HIS A 67 23.09 -8.59 7.88
N ARG A 68 22.54 -9.66 7.28
CA ARG A 68 23.35 -10.74 6.70
C ARG A 68 24.21 -10.24 5.55
N LEU A 69 23.65 -9.45 4.64
CA LEU A 69 24.39 -8.90 3.51
C LEU A 69 25.53 -8.00 3.96
N THR A 70 25.31 -7.12 4.96
CA THR A 70 26.38 -6.27 5.51
C THR A 70 27.48 -7.09 6.20
N ALA A 71 27.13 -8.23 6.81
CA ALA A 71 28.12 -9.10 7.44
C ALA A 71 28.95 -9.91 6.42
N GLU A 72 28.31 -10.33 5.32
CA GLU A 72 28.95 -11.15 4.28
C GLU A 72 29.71 -10.31 3.25
N TYR A 73 29.20 -9.14 2.90
CA TYR A 73 29.77 -8.24 1.91
C TYR A 73 30.34 -7.01 2.60
N THR A 74 31.67 -6.93 2.65
CA THR A 74 32.35 -5.67 2.97
C THR A 74 32.13 -4.70 1.81
N PRO A 75 31.61 -3.49 2.06
CA PRO A 75 31.50 -2.48 1.01
C PRO A 75 32.90 -2.21 0.43
N PRO A 76 33.01 -1.97 -0.88
CA PRO A 76 34.29 -1.65 -1.50
C PRO A 76 34.88 -0.39 -0.85
N ASP A 77 36.17 -0.43 -0.52
CA ASP A 77 36.93 0.72 -0.02
C ASP A 77 37.35 1.61 -1.21
N ASP A 78 36.36 2.03 -2.01
CA ASP A 78 36.54 2.92 -3.15
C ASP A 78 36.39 4.40 -2.77
N GLY A 79 36.19 4.68 -1.48
CA GLY A 79 36.01 6.02 -0.92
C GLY A 79 34.68 6.67 -1.26
N LEU A 80 33.75 5.95 -1.90
CA LEU A 80 32.43 6.45 -2.26
C LEU A 80 31.44 6.26 -1.11
N THR A 81 30.55 7.24 -0.94
CA THR A 81 29.36 7.06 -0.13
C THR A 81 28.34 6.16 -0.85
N ASP A 82 27.42 5.53 -0.10
CA ASP A 82 26.35 4.69 -0.68
C ASP A 82 25.56 5.41 -1.79
N VAL A 83 25.34 6.72 -1.62
CA VAL A 83 24.61 7.55 -2.58
C VAL A 83 25.40 7.71 -3.88
N GLU A 84 26.70 8.00 -3.79
CA GLU A 84 27.59 8.16 -4.94
C GLU A 84 27.72 6.83 -5.70
N TRP A 85 27.81 5.72 -4.97
CA TRP A 85 27.83 4.38 -5.56
C TRP A 85 26.55 4.06 -6.35
N ILE A 86 25.37 4.37 -5.79
CA ILE A 86 24.08 4.18 -6.48
C ILE A 86 23.97 5.07 -7.72
N GLN A 87 24.43 6.33 -7.66
CA GLN A 87 24.42 7.22 -8.82
C GLN A 87 25.33 6.71 -9.93
N GLN A 88 26.54 6.29 -9.59
CA GLN A 88 27.49 5.74 -10.55
C GLN A 88 26.98 4.44 -11.20
N GLU A 89 26.34 3.56 -10.44
CA GLU A 89 25.72 2.35 -10.99
C GLU A 89 24.52 2.67 -11.91
N ARG A 90 23.75 3.72 -11.61
CA ARG A 90 22.67 4.19 -12.50
C ARG A 90 23.22 4.75 -13.81
N GLU A 91 24.26 5.57 -13.77
CA GLU A 91 24.92 6.09 -14.98
C GLU A 91 25.46 4.95 -15.84
N ARG A 92 26.20 4.00 -15.26
CA ARG A 92 26.70 2.81 -15.98
C ARG A 92 25.59 2.00 -16.63
N ARG A 93 24.41 1.90 -16.00
CA ARG A 93 23.24 1.21 -16.57
C ARG A 93 22.62 2.00 -17.71
N MET A 94 22.52 3.32 -17.60
CA MET A 94 22.02 4.17 -18.68
C MET A 94 22.93 4.08 -19.91
N ASP A 95 24.25 4.18 -19.75
CA ASP A 95 25.21 4.05 -20.85
C ASP A 95 25.10 2.68 -21.55
N ARG A 96 24.83 1.62 -20.78
CA ARG A 96 24.60 0.28 -21.34
C ARG A 96 23.31 0.21 -22.15
N ILE A 97 22.25 0.89 -21.70
CA ILE A 97 20.97 0.94 -22.40
C ILE A 97 21.10 1.75 -23.69
N ASP A 98 21.75 2.91 -23.64
CA ASP A 98 21.94 3.79 -24.80
C ASP A 98 22.94 3.20 -25.83
N GLY A 99 23.85 2.34 -25.38
CA GLY A 99 24.76 1.58 -26.24
C GLY A 99 24.16 0.34 -26.91
N LEU A 100 22.90 -0.03 -26.61
CA LEU A 100 22.24 -1.13 -27.31
C LEU A 100 21.85 -0.70 -28.73
N PRO A 101 22.16 -1.51 -29.76
CA PRO A 101 21.72 -1.20 -31.11
C PRO A 101 20.19 -1.13 -31.15
N HIS A 102 19.66 -0.01 -31.63
CA HIS A 102 18.22 0.14 -31.86
C HIS A 102 17.78 -0.97 -32.81
N PRO A 103 16.72 -1.76 -32.49
CA PRO A 103 16.18 -2.71 -33.44
C PRO A 103 15.81 -1.95 -34.73
N PRO A 104 16.15 -2.49 -35.92
CA PRO A 104 15.83 -1.80 -37.16
C PRO A 104 14.32 -1.53 -37.19
N ALA A 105 13.95 -0.29 -37.51
CA ALA A 105 12.56 0.07 -37.67
C ALA A 105 11.95 -0.85 -38.73
N GLU A 106 10.97 -1.66 -38.34
CA GLU A 106 10.22 -2.48 -39.29
C GLU A 106 9.52 -1.53 -40.26
N GLU A 107 10.10 -1.36 -41.45
CA GLU A 107 9.43 -0.72 -42.57
C GLU A 107 8.26 -1.61 -42.98
N GLY A 108 7.06 -1.18 -42.56
CA GLY A 108 5.81 -1.83 -42.88
C GLY A 108 5.63 -2.03 -44.37
N ARG A 109 5.29 -3.27 -44.75
CA ARG A 109 4.72 -3.64 -46.04
C ARG A 109 3.23 -3.87 -45.90
#